data_AF-A0A7S4UYJ5-F1
#
_entry.id   AF-A0A7S4UYJ5-F1
#
_cell.length_a   1.000
_cell.length_b   1.000
_cell.length_c   1.000
_cell.angle_alpha   90.00
_cell.angle_beta   90.00
_cell.angle_gamma   90.00
#
_symmetry.space_group_name_H-M   'P 1'
#
loop_
_entity.id
_entity.type
_entity.pdbx_description
1 polymer ?
#
loop_
_entity_poly.entity_id
_entity_poly.type
_entity_poly.pdbx_seq_one_letter_code
_entity_poly.pdbx_strand_id
1 'polypeptide(L)'
;MSELRQRRGERPEADGLALPPGDEFASRSKDEVAREAEEMMKKIREGPKPGLSHEAKRFKDELKEDPYNMELIFQLGLAYAKDQQWDKCANVMLRGLKRVNEFESEELRVHFLMTLCQASLSQGKFRQALMVFNEIAEPADANLARSYEALKCFVLCSNGDASAGLKAFHKAVEGEGFDLALGHWALCYPGLQKVGALEVTRGTLEAMATDESMKKRLEMVEMIRELKMNTLKERDQEANSKLIYHRCLRVVALLCVCVFCFLLYHVETSNLQRLKIKT
;
A
#
# COMPACT_ATOMS: atom_id res chain seq x y z
N MET A 1 60.51 3.36 -26.05
CA MET A 1 59.54 4.12 -26.86
C MET A 1 58.19 3.44 -26.73
N SER A 2 57.39 3.88 -25.75
CA SER A 2 56.08 3.30 -25.44
C SER A 2 55.04 4.41 -25.58
N GLU A 3 54.25 4.34 -26.65
CA GLU A 3 53.14 5.26 -26.93
C GLU A 3 51.98 4.99 -25.96
N LEU A 4 51.78 5.94 -25.04
CA LEU A 4 50.59 6.03 -24.20
C LEU A 4 49.46 6.70 -25.01
N ARG A 5 48.55 5.90 -25.55
CA ARG A 5 47.27 6.38 -26.10
C ARG A 5 46.33 6.76 -24.96
N GLN A 6 46.20 8.07 -24.70
CA GLN A 6 45.11 8.62 -23.90
C GLN A 6 43.79 8.48 -24.64
N ARG A 7 42.89 7.63 -24.13
CA ARG A 7 41.48 7.62 -24.53
C ARG A 7 40.80 8.86 -23.94
N ARG A 8 40.50 9.81 -24.80
CA ARG A 8 39.63 10.97 -24.52
C ARG A 8 38.23 10.42 -24.27
N GLY A 9 37.78 10.50 -23.02
CA GLY A 9 36.43 10.08 -22.62
C GLY A 9 35.40 11.01 -23.23
N GLU A 10 34.56 10.46 -24.11
CA GLU A 10 33.29 11.05 -24.50
C GLU A 10 32.39 11.06 -23.26
N ARG A 11 31.99 12.26 -22.82
CA ARG A 11 30.94 12.40 -21.81
C ARG A 11 29.63 11.96 -22.47
N PRO A 12 28.84 11.08 -21.84
CA PRO A 12 27.48 10.84 -22.30
C PRO A 12 26.72 12.16 -22.19
N GLU A 13 26.16 12.61 -23.32
CA GLU A 13 25.17 13.68 -23.34
C GLU A 13 24.04 13.24 -22.41
N ALA A 14 23.89 13.97 -21.31
CA ALA A 14 22.71 13.85 -20.49
C ALA A 14 21.54 14.28 -21.36
N ASP A 15 20.69 13.32 -21.74
CA ASP A 15 19.35 13.55 -22.26
C ASP A 15 18.59 14.38 -21.21
N GLY A 16 18.79 15.69 -21.29
CA GLY A 16 18.02 16.65 -20.56
C GLY A 16 16.59 16.50 -21.03
N LEU A 17 15.74 15.97 -20.17
CA LEU A 17 14.31 16.23 -20.22
C LEU A 17 14.13 17.75 -20.11
N ALA A 18 14.20 18.43 -21.25
CA ALA A 18 13.76 19.79 -21.40
C ALA A 18 12.26 19.76 -21.07
N LEU A 19 11.92 20.22 -19.87
CA LEU A 19 10.54 20.46 -19.51
C LEU A 19 9.96 21.42 -20.56
N PRO A 20 8.82 21.08 -21.18
CA PRO A 20 8.22 21.93 -22.19
C PRO A 20 7.96 23.33 -21.61
N PRO A 21 8.15 24.39 -22.41
CA PRO A 21 7.96 25.77 -21.96
C PRO A 21 6.55 25.95 -21.39
N GLY A 22 6.46 26.55 -20.20
CA GLY A 22 5.30 26.55 -19.30
C GLY A 22 4.03 27.26 -19.78
N ASP A 23 3.92 27.67 -21.04
CA ASP A 23 2.74 28.39 -21.57
C ASP A 23 1.70 27.48 -22.25
N GLU A 24 2.01 26.21 -22.55
CA GLU A 24 1.02 25.30 -23.18
C GLU A 24 -0.10 24.82 -22.24
N PHE A 25 0.01 25.05 -20.93
CA PHE A 25 -1.02 24.62 -19.97
C PHE A 25 -2.21 25.57 -19.88
N ALA A 26 -2.08 26.84 -20.30
CA ALA A 26 -3.14 27.83 -20.15
C ALA A 26 -4.34 27.61 -21.09
N SER A 27 -4.20 26.78 -22.13
CA SER A 27 -5.26 26.49 -23.10
C SER A 27 -5.90 25.11 -22.98
N ARG A 28 -5.54 24.30 -21.96
CA ARG A 28 -6.17 22.99 -21.78
C ARG A 28 -7.66 23.17 -21.48
N SER A 29 -8.51 22.61 -22.34
CA SER A 29 -9.95 22.74 -22.19
C SER A 29 -10.39 22.01 -20.91
N LYS A 30 -11.49 22.46 -20.29
CA LYS A 30 -12.09 21.77 -19.14
C LYS A 30 -12.35 20.28 -19.43
N ASP A 31 -12.60 19.93 -20.69
CA ASP A 31 -12.85 18.55 -21.12
C ASP A 31 -11.59 17.69 -21.07
N GLU A 32 -10.41 18.25 -21.33
CA GLU A 32 -9.14 17.52 -21.23
C GLU A 32 -8.83 17.15 -19.77
N VAL A 33 -9.02 18.10 -18.85
CA VAL A 33 -8.88 17.86 -17.40
C VAL A 33 -9.89 16.82 -16.91
N ALA A 34 -11.14 16.89 -17.38
CA ALA A 34 -12.16 15.91 -17.03
C ALA A 34 -11.80 14.50 -17.54
N ARG A 35 -11.26 14.39 -18.77
CA ARG A 35 -10.81 13.12 -19.34
C ARG A 35 -9.60 12.55 -18.60
N GLU A 36 -8.62 13.39 -18.25
CA GLU A 36 -7.46 12.97 -17.45
C GLU A 36 -7.90 12.48 -16.06
N ALA A 37 -8.83 13.18 -15.41
CA ALA A 37 -9.40 12.76 -14.14
C ALA A 37 -10.17 11.43 -14.27
N GLU A 38 -10.93 11.24 -15.35
CA GLU A 38 -11.64 9.99 -15.63
C GLU A 38 -10.67 8.82 -15.86
N GLU A 39 -9.62 9.02 -16.65
CA GLU A 39 -8.57 8.01 -16.87
C GLU A 39 -7.82 7.66 -15.58
N MET A 40 -7.50 8.66 -14.76
CA MET A 40 -6.89 8.45 -13.45
C MET A 40 -7.83 7.65 -12.53
N MET A 41 -9.10 8.02 -12.48
CA MET A 41 -10.12 7.29 -11.71
C MET A 41 -10.33 5.87 -12.24
N LYS A 42 -10.27 5.66 -13.54
CA LYS A 42 -10.34 4.32 -14.15
C LYS A 42 -9.16 3.46 -13.71
N LYS A 43 -7.93 3.99 -13.77
CA LYS A 43 -6.72 3.29 -13.28
C LYS A 43 -6.79 2.97 -11.79
N ILE A 44 -7.44 3.82 -10.98
CA ILE A 44 -7.65 3.57 -9.55
C ILE A 44 -8.76 2.53 -9.30
N ARG A 45 -9.78 2.48 -10.16
CA ARG A 45 -10.89 1.52 -10.10
C ARG A 45 -10.50 0.13 -10.58
N GLU A 46 -9.54 0.03 -11.49
CA GLU A 46 -8.87 -1.22 -11.86
C GLU A 46 -8.13 -1.74 -10.63
N GLY A 47 -8.87 -2.47 -9.78
CA GLY A 47 -8.32 -3.15 -8.61
C GLY A 47 -7.26 -4.19 -9.01
N PRO A 48 -6.80 -5.02 -8.05
CA PRO A 48 -5.79 -6.03 -8.34
C PRO A 48 -6.25 -6.90 -9.52
N LYS A 49 -5.37 -7.03 -10.53
CA LYS A 49 -5.67 -7.81 -11.73
C LYS A 49 -6.03 -9.25 -11.31
N PRO A 50 -7.15 -9.82 -11.78
CA PRO A 50 -7.48 -11.21 -11.48
C PRO A 50 -6.45 -12.13 -12.14
N GLY A 51 -5.90 -13.08 -11.36
CA GLY A 51 -4.90 -14.04 -11.84
C GLY A 51 -3.47 -13.68 -11.47
N LEU A 52 -2.50 -14.33 -12.11
CA LEU A 52 -1.07 -14.05 -11.97
C LEU A 52 -0.57 -13.51 -13.30
N SER A 53 0.23 -12.44 -13.29
CA SER A 53 0.99 -12.06 -14.48
C SER A 53 1.94 -13.19 -14.91
N HIS A 54 2.35 -13.18 -16.18
CA HIS A 54 3.33 -14.14 -16.70
C HIS A 54 4.65 -14.09 -15.92
N GLU A 55 5.09 -12.89 -15.53
CA GLU A 55 6.27 -12.68 -14.68
C GLU A 55 6.09 -13.34 -13.31
N ALA A 56 4.99 -13.04 -12.60
CA ALA A 56 4.72 -13.64 -11.29
C ALA A 56 4.58 -15.16 -11.36
N LYS A 57 3.99 -15.69 -12.43
CA LYS A 57 3.90 -17.14 -12.65
C LYS A 57 5.28 -17.77 -12.84
N ARG A 58 6.14 -17.16 -13.66
CA ARG A 58 7.52 -17.64 -13.90
C ARG A 58 8.31 -17.73 -12.61
N PHE A 59 8.41 -16.64 -11.86
CA PHE A 59 9.14 -16.63 -10.58
C PHE A 59 8.52 -17.56 -9.55
N LYS A 60 7.19 -17.72 -9.54
CA LYS A 60 6.51 -18.69 -8.66
C LYS A 60 6.88 -20.13 -9.00
N ASP A 61 7.03 -20.46 -10.28
CA ASP A 61 7.42 -21.80 -10.72
C ASP A 61 8.91 -22.06 -10.43
N GLU A 62 9.79 -21.08 -10.68
CA GLU A 62 11.22 -21.16 -10.30
C GLU A 62 11.42 -21.33 -8.77
N LEU A 63 10.64 -20.59 -7.97
CA LEU A 63 10.67 -20.69 -6.51
C LEU A 63 10.14 -22.04 -5.97
N LYS A 64 9.48 -22.88 -6.79
CA LYS A 64 9.15 -24.26 -6.38
C LYS A 64 10.39 -25.16 -6.36
N GLU A 65 11.31 -24.93 -7.29
CA GLU A 65 12.55 -25.69 -7.40
C GLU A 65 13.54 -25.26 -6.32
N ASP A 66 13.59 -23.96 -5.99
CA ASP A 66 14.38 -23.43 -4.87
C ASP A 66 13.54 -22.49 -3.98
N PRO A 67 12.82 -23.02 -2.97
CA PRO A 67 11.95 -22.23 -2.10
C PRO A 67 12.66 -21.19 -1.23
N TYR A 68 13.99 -21.28 -1.12
CA TYR A 68 14.80 -20.47 -0.23
C TYR A 68 15.66 -19.45 -0.98
N ASN A 69 15.57 -19.35 -2.29
CA ASN A 69 16.29 -18.34 -3.05
C ASN A 69 15.80 -16.92 -2.73
N MET A 70 16.65 -16.09 -2.12
CA MET A 70 16.28 -14.73 -1.68
C MET A 70 15.96 -13.79 -2.85
N GLU A 71 16.66 -13.93 -3.98
CA GLU A 71 16.40 -13.14 -5.18
C GLU A 71 15.04 -13.50 -5.79
N LEU A 72 14.72 -14.78 -5.92
CA LEU A 72 13.41 -15.21 -6.44
C LEU A 72 12.26 -14.78 -5.52
N ILE A 73 12.44 -14.82 -4.19
CA ILE A 73 11.46 -14.28 -3.23
C ILE A 73 11.22 -12.79 -3.50
N PHE A 74 12.29 -12.03 -3.70
CA PHE A 74 12.20 -10.59 -3.94
C PHE A 74 11.53 -10.29 -5.29
N GLN A 75 11.98 -10.93 -6.36
CA GLN A 75 11.44 -10.74 -7.72
C GLN A 75 9.94 -11.12 -7.79
N LEU A 76 9.55 -12.21 -7.13
CA LEU A 76 8.14 -12.57 -7.01
C LEU A 76 7.34 -11.53 -6.20
N GLY A 77 7.92 -10.99 -5.14
CA GLY A 77 7.35 -9.88 -4.36
C GLY A 77 7.12 -8.62 -5.21
N LEU A 78 8.12 -8.21 -5.99
CA LEU A 78 8.02 -7.09 -6.93
C LEU A 78 6.94 -7.31 -7.99
N ALA A 79 6.87 -8.52 -8.56
CA ALA A 79 5.82 -8.87 -9.53
C ALA A 79 4.42 -8.76 -8.89
N TYR A 80 4.24 -9.24 -7.66
CA TYR A 80 2.98 -9.06 -6.93
C TYR A 80 2.66 -7.58 -6.62
N ALA A 81 3.66 -6.77 -6.28
CA ALA A 81 3.49 -5.34 -6.04
C ALA A 81 3.04 -4.61 -7.32
N LYS A 82 3.64 -4.93 -8.47
CA LYS A 82 3.26 -4.41 -9.80
C LYS A 82 1.81 -4.77 -10.17
N ASP A 83 1.37 -5.97 -9.79
CA ASP A 83 -0.02 -6.43 -9.97
C ASP A 83 -0.99 -5.94 -8.86
N GLN A 84 -0.50 -5.10 -7.94
CA GLN A 84 -1.23 -4.59 -6.76
C GLN A 84 -1.77 -5.69 -5.82
N GLN A 85 -1.17 -6.89 -5.85
CA GLN A 85 -1.53 -8.03 -5.02
C GLN A 85 -0.78 -7.98 -3.69
N TRP A 86 -1.02 -6.92 -2.91
CA TRP A 86 -0.28 -6.60 -1.69
C TRP A 86 -0.27 -7.71 -0.65
N ASP A 87 -1.38 -8.47 -0.51
CA ASP A 87 -1.45 -9.64 0.38
C ASP A 87 -0.39 -10.70 0.03
N LYS A 88 -0.36 -11.12 -1.24
CA LYS A 88 0.62 -12.11 -1.72
C LYS A 88 2.04 -11.58 -1.66
N CYS A 89 2.23 -10.29 -1.99
CA CYS A 89 3.52 -9.61 -1.87
C CYS A 89 4.08 -9.72 -0.44
N ALA A 90 3.32 -9.30 0.58
CA ALA A 90 3.83 -9.41 1.95
C ALA A 90 4.02 -10.87 2.37
N ASN A 91 3.10 -11.78 2.01
CA ASN A 91 3.19 -13.19 2.40
C ASN A 91 4.41 -13.90 1.80
N VAL A 92 4.86 -13.53 0.59
CA VAL A 92 6.09 -14.08 0.02
C VAL A 92 7.31 -13.44 0.64
N MET A 93 7.34 -12.11 0.77
CA MET A 93 8.51 -11.38 1.27
C MET A 93 8.76 -11.61 2.76
N LEU A 94 7.72 -11.86 3.58
CA LEU A 94 7.89 -12.23 4.99
C LEU A 94 8.70 -13.51 5.19
N ARG A 95 8.76 -14.41 4.20
CA ARG A 95 9.58 -15.63 4.25
C ARG A 95 11.08 -15.31 4.23
N GLY A 96 11.45 -14.23 3.55
CA GLY A 96 12.83 -13.76 3.42
C GLY A 96 13.27 -12.77 4.50
N LEU A 97 12.34 -12.24 5.32
CA LEU A 97 12.65 -11.15 6.26
C LEU A 97 13.83 -11.46 7.21
N LYS A 98 13.87 -12.66 7.79
CA LYS A 98 14.97 -13.07 8.70
C LYS A 98 16.31 -13.32 7.99
N ARG A 99 16.27 -13.40 6.66
CA ARG A 99 17.39 -13.72 5.78
C ARG A 99 17.77 -12.54 4.88
N VAL A 100 17.26 -11.35 5.20
CA VAL A 100 17.50 -10.14 4.39
C VAL A 100 18.98 -9.76 4.32
N ASN A 101 19.78 -10.19 5.30
CA ASN A 101 21.22 -9.97 5.32
C ASN A 101 21.99 -10.87 4.34
N GLU A 102 21.33 -11.84 3.69
CA GLU A 102 21.93 -12.67 2.64
C GLU A 102 22.05 -11.92 1.30
N PHE A 103 21.38 -10.77 1.13
CA PHE A 103 21.63 -9.91 -0.03
C PHE A 103 23.03 -9.29 0.07
N GLU A 104 23.83 -9.50 -0.97
CA GLU A 104 25.17 -8.90 -1.10
C GLU A 104 25.09 -7.37 -1.27
N SER A 105 24.11 -6.90 -2.05
CA SER A 105 23.88 -5.47 -2.27
C SER A 105 23.00 -4.87 -1.17
N GLU A 106 23.51 -3.82 -0.52
CA GLU A 106 22.76 -3.02 0.44
C GLU A 106 21.54 -2.34 -0.21
N GLU A 107 21.67 -1.90 -1.46
CA GLU A 107 20.58 -1.29 -2.22
C GLU A 107 19.42 -2.28 -2.43
N LEU A 108 19.72 -3.53 -2.79
CA LEU A 108 18.71 -4.58 -2.92
C LEU A 108 18.01 -4.87 -1.59
N ARG A 109 18.78 -4.85 -0.47
CA ARG A 109 18.24 -5.01 0.89
C ARG A 109 17.27 -3.89 1.24
N VAL A 110 17.63 -2.64 0.97
CA VAL A 110 16.77 -1.47 1.18
C VAL A 110 15.49 -1.59 0.36
N HIS A 111 15.59 -1.89 -0.94
CA HIS A 111 14.41 -2.05 -1.80
C HIS A 111 13.49 -3.19 -1.38
N PHE A 112 14.07 -4.32 -0.94
CA PHE A 112 13.31 -5.44 -0.38
C PHE A 112 12.48 -4.97 0.82
N LEU A 113 13.12 -4.32 1.79
CA LEU A 113 12.45 -3.91 3.03
C LEU A 113 11.44 -2.78 2.80
N MET A 114 11.75 -1.80 1.94
CA MET A 114 10.81 -0.74 1.55
C MET A 114 9.56 -1.31 0.88
N THR A 115 9.72 -2.30 -0.02
CA THR A 115 8.59 -2.96 -0.70
C THR A 115 7.75 -3.75 0.30
N LEU A 116 8.37 -4.52 1.21
CA LEU A 116 7.65 -5.25 2.25
C LEU A 116 6.92 -4.30 3.22
N CYS A 117 7.54 -3.18 3.58
CA CYS A 117 6.93 -2.14 4.40
C CYS A 117 5.69 -1.57 3.71
N GLN A 118 5.79 -1.19 2.43
CA GLN A 118 4.67 -0.69 1.62
C GLN A 118 3.54 -1.71 1.47
N ALA A 119 3.88 -2.99 1.28
CA ALA A 119 2.89 -4.07 1.23
C ALA A 119 2.16 -4.23 2.57
N SER A 120 2.88 -4.09 3.69
CA SER A 120 2.31 -4.13 5.05
C SER A 120 1.38 -2.94 5.32
N LEU A 121 1.75 -1.73 4.88
CA LEU A 121 0.91 -0.53 4.97
C LEU A 121 -0.38 -0.68 4.15
N SER A 122 -0.26 -1.21 2.94
CA SER A 122 -1.39 -1.43 2.03
C SER A 122 -2.40 -2.47 2.55
N GLN A 123 -1.99 -3.31 3.50
CA GLN A 123 -2.86 -4.25 4.22
C GLN A 123 -3.35 -3.72 5.59
N GLY A 124 -3.02 -2.49 5.96
CA GLY A 124 -3.36 -1.92 7.27
C GLY A 124 -2.58 -2.54 8.44
N LYS A 125 -1.51 -3.29 8.19
CA LYS A 125 -0.66 -3.92 9.22
C LYS A 125 0.38 -2.91 9.75
N PHE A 126 -0.06 -1.79 10.32
CA PHE A 126 0.79 -0.64 10.66
C PHE A 126 1.93 -0.95 11.64
N ARG A 127 1.70 -1.82 12.63
CA ARG A 127 2.73 -2.25 13.59
C ARG A 127 3.83 -3.07 12.91
N GLN A 128 3.44 -3.97 11.99
CA GLN A 128 4.39 -4.75 11.20
C GLN A 128 5.18 -3.83 10.27
N ALA A 129 4.53 -2.87 9.62
CA ALA A 129 5.19 -1.89 8.77
C ALA A 129 6.25 -1.09 9.54
N LEU A 130 5.95 -0.66 10.78
CA LEU A 130 6.90 0.04 11.65
C LEU A 130 8.09 -0.86 12.03
N MET A 131 7.84 -2.11 12.39
CA MET A 131 8.91 -3.07 12.69
C MET A 131 9.84 -3.27 11.48
N VAL A 132 9.27 -3.50 10.29
CA VAL A 132 10.06 -3.66 9.05
C VAL A 132 10.81 -2.37 8.72
N PHE A 133 10.18 -1.21 8.90
CA PHE A 133 10.79 0.08 8.61
C PHE A 133 12.03 0.35 9.46
N ASN A 134 12.00 -0.03 10.74
CA ASN A 134 13.15 0.14 11.64
C ASN A 134 14.37 -0.71 11.25
N GLU A 135 14.20 -1.73 10.40
CA GLU A 135 15.30 -2.54 9.83
C GLU A 135 15.90 -1.91 8.56
N ILE A 136 15.30 -0.85 8.01
CA ILE A 136 15.76 -0.20 6.78
C ILE A 136 16.91 0.74 7.11
N ALA A 137 18.08 0.50 6.51
CA ALA A 137 19.18 1.46 6.51
C ALA A 137 18.82 2.69 5.67
N GLU A 138 19.23 3.88 6.12
CA GLU A 138 19.04 5.11 5.35
C GLU A 138 19.84 5.03 4.04
N PRO A 139 19.18 5.12 2.87
CA PRO A 139 19.86 4.96 1.60
C PRO A 139 20.78 6.13 1.29
N ALA A 140 21.95 5.84 0.71
CA ALA A 140 22.91 6.85 0.29
C ALA A 140 22.48 7.61 -0.98
N ASP A 141 21.67 6.96 -1.84
CA ASP A 141 21.12 7.60 -3.03
C ASP A 141 20.06 8.65 -2.64
N ALA A 142 20.20 9.87 -3.16
CA ALA A 142 19.35 10.98 -2.80
C ALA A 142 17.88 10.75 -3.19
N ASN A 143 17.61 10.17 -4.37
CA ASN A 143 16.24 9.93 -4.83
C ASN A 143 15.56 8.86 -3.97
N LEU A 144 16.31 7.80 -3.63
CA LEU A 144 15.83 6.75 -2.73
C LEU A 144 15.63 7.28 -1.31
N ALA A 145 16.49 8.19 -0.82
CA ALA A 145 16.36 8.82 0.49
C ALA A 145 15.06 9.63 0.63
N ARG A 146 14.62 10.31 -0.43
CA ARG A 146 13.33 11.02 -0.42
C ARG A 146 12.15 10.05 -0.35
N SER A 147 12.19 8.99 -1.15
CA SER A 147 11.19 7.92 -1.09
C SER A 147 11.14 7.23 0.27
N TYR A 148 12.31 7.05 0.90
CA TYR A 148 12.46 6.54 2.25
C TYR A 148 11.83 7.48 3.30
N GLU A 149 12.08 8.79 3.23
CA GLU A 149 11.47 9.77 4.15
C GLU A 149 9.94 9.90 3.95
N ALA A 150 9.44 9.80 2.71
CA ALA A 150 8.00 9.73 2.45
C ALA A 150 7.38 8.46 3.06
N LEU A 151 8.02 7.31 2.89
CA LEU A 151 7.57 6.06 3.51
C LEU A 151 7.59 6.15 5.04
N LYS A 152 8.64 6.77 5.61
CA LYS A 152 8.78 7.02 7.04
C LYS A 152 7.62 7.85 7.59
N CYS A 153 7.27 8.95 6.91
CA CYS A 153 6.10 9.76 7.26
C CYS A 153 4.85 8.89 7.33
N PHE A 154 4.57 8.11 6.27
CA PHE A 154 3.39 7.27 6.23
C PHE A 154 3.36 6.24 7.38
N VAL A 155 4.47 5.55 7.62
CA VAL A 155 4.60 4.58 8.72
C VAL A 155 4.34 5.23 10.08
N LEU A 156 5.00 6.36 10.37
CA LEU A 156 4.92 7.03 11.68
C LEU A 156 3.52 7.61 11.92
N CYS A 157 2.95 8.33 10.95
CA CYS A 157 1.60 8.87 11.06
C CYS A 157 0.54 7.76 11.17
N SER A 158 0.68 6.68 10.41
CA SER A 158 -0.22 5.52 10.54
C SER A 158 -0.16 4.85 11.92
N ASN A 159 0.94 5.01 12.66
CA ASN A 159 1.08 4.53 14.04
C ASN A 159 0.79 5.60 15.11
N GLY A 160 0.39 6.82 14.71
CA GLY A 160 -0.05 7.87 15.63
C GLY A 160 1.03 8.87 16.03
N ASP A 161 2.25 8.77 15.51
CA ASP A 161 3.33 9.73 15.80
C ASP A 161 3.28 10.90 14.80
N ALA A 162 2.48 11.91 15.14
CA ALA A 162 2.29 13.09 14.32
C ALA A 162 3.58 13.92 14.15
N SER A 163 4.34 14.11 15.23
CA SER A 163 5.49 15.02 15.24
C SER A 163 6.65 14.45 14.42
N ALA A 164 6.99 13.17 14.61
CA ALA A 164 8.06 12.55 13.84
C ALA A 164 7.65 12.35 12.36
N GLY A 165 6.38 12.02 12.11
CA GLY A 165 5.84 11.89 10.76
C GLY A 165 5.89 13.20 9.96
N LEU A 166 5.49 14.33 10.56
CA LEU A 166 5.59 15.65 9.93
C LEU A 166 7.04 16.05 9.60
N LYS A 167 8.00 15.77 10.50
CA LYS A 167 9.42 16.02 10.23
C LYS A 167 9.90 15.21 9.02
N ALA A 168 9.53 13.95 8.93
CA ALA A 168 9.86 13.09 7.79
C ALA A 168 9.19 13.60 6.49
N PHE A 169 7.94 14.07 6.55
CA PHE A 169 7.27 14.67 5.40
C PHE A 169 8.00 15.88 4.85
N HIS A 170 8.37 16.83 5.70
CA HIS A 170 9.09 18.04 5.26
C HIS A 170 10.44 17.68 4.63
N LYS A 171 11.17 16.71 5.21
CA LYS A 171 12.39 16.17 4.59
C LYS A 171 12.12 15.50 3.25
N ALA A 172 10.99 14.83 3.06
CA ALA A 172 10.68 14.17 1.80
C ALA A 172 10.39 15.16 0.67
N VAL A 173 9.87 16.35 0.97
CA VAL A 173 9.48 17.36 -0.04
C VAL A 173 10.47 18.51 -0.18
N GLU A 174 11.45 18.62 0.71
CA GLU A 174 12.44 19.71 0.70
C GLU A 174 13.30 19.69 -0.58
N GLY A 175 13.20 20.74 -1.39
CA GLY A 175 13.92 20.87 -2.65
C GLY A 175 13.33 20.08 -3.82
N GLU A 176 12.20 19.40 -3.62
CA GLU A 176 11.49 18.68 -4.66
C GLU A 176 10.58 19.60 -5.49
N GLY A 177 10.32 19.19 -6.73
CA GLY A 177 9.29 19.82 -7.56
C GLY A 177 7.88 19.53 -7.02
N PHE A 178 6.92 20.40 -7.33
CA PHE A 178 5.52 20.27 -6.90
C PHE A 178 4.94 18.88 -7.19
N ASP A 179 5.23 18.30 -8.35
CA ASP A 179 4.70 17.00 -8.77
C ASP A 179 5.16 15.84 -7.87
N LEU A 180 6.44 15.81 -7.54
CA LEU A 180 7.02 14.78 -6.68
C LEU A 180 6.54 14.97 -5.23
N ALA A 181 6.52 16.21 -4.75
CA ALA A 181 5.99 16.55 -3.43
C ALA A 181 4.50 16.16 -3.28
N LEU A 182 3.67 16.44 -4.30
CA LEU A 182 2.27 16.02 -4.36
C LEU A 182 2.14 14.50 -4.37
N GLY A 183 3.03 13.79 -5.08
CA GLY A 183 3.11 12.33 -5.06
C GLY A 183 3.40 11.76 -3.67
N HIS A 184 4.41 12.31 -2.98
CA HIS A 184 4.76 11.93 -1.61
C HIS A 184 3.62 12.23 -0.62
N TRP A 185 2.96 13.38 -0.75
CA TRP A 185 1.80 13.74 0.06
C TRP A 185 0.62 12.79 -0.18
N ALA A 186 0.31 12.49 -1.44
CA ALA A 186 -0.76 11.56 -1.78
C ALA A 186 -0.50 10.15 -1.21
N LEU A 187 0.77 9.70 -1.17
CA LEU A 187 1.17 8.45 -0.52
C LEU A 187 0.89 8.49 0.98
N CYS A 188 1.26 9.60 1.65
CA CYS A 188 1.13 9.76 3.10
C CYS A 188 -0.28 10.12 3.56
N TYR A 189 -1.17 10.52 2.66
CA TYR A 189 -2.50 11.06 2.94
C TYR A 189 -3.29 10.29 4.02
N PRO A 190 -3.44 8.94 3.95
CA PRO A 190 -4.22 8.22 4.96
C PRO A 190 -3.60 8.29 6.36
N GLY A 191 -2.26 8.31 6.44
CA GLY A 191 -1.53 8.49 7.69
C GLY A 191 -1.71 9.90 8.25
N LEU A 192 -1.50 10.92 7.42
CA LEU A 192 -1.64 12.33 7.79
C LEU A 192 -3.06 12.67 8.27
N GLN A 193 -4.09 12.14 7.61
CA GLN A 193 -5.47 12.31 8.03
C GLN A 193 -5.71 11.73 9.42
N LYS A 194 -5.18 10.53 9.68
CA LYS A 194 -5.35 9.83 10.96
C LYS A 194 -4.80 10.63 12.14
N VAL A 195 -3.72 11.39 11.94
CA VAL A 195 -3.09 12.21 12.98
C VAL A 195 -3.52 13.68 12.96
N GLY A 196 -4.48 14.06 12.10
CA GLY A 196 -4.96 15.44 12.00
C GLY A 196 -3.93 16.43 11.44
N ALA A 197 -2.97 15.95 10.64
CA ALA A 197 -1.87 16.76 10.10
C ALA A 197 -2.09 17.19 8.63
N LEU A 198 -3.25 16.89 8.04
CA LEU A 198 -3.54 17.20 6.63
C LEU A 198 -3.40 18.69 6.33
N GLU A 199 -4.06 19.56 7.09
CA GLU A 199 -4.05 21.02 6.85
C GLU A 199 -2.64 21.61 6.81
N VAL A 200 -1.75 21.17 7.72
CA VAL A 200 -0.36 21.65 7.80
C VAL A 200 0.41 21.24 6.53
N THR A 201 0.30 19.97 6.14
CA THR A 201 0.98 19.47 4.94
C THR A 201 0.38 20.01 3.64
N ARG A 202 -0.94 20.27 3.62
CA ARG A 202 -1.65 20.93 2.53
C ARG A 202 -1.12 22.36 2.33
N GLY A 203 -1.04 23.15 3.40
CA GLY A 203 -0.49 24.51 3.34
C GLY A 203 0.96 24.54 2.81
N THR A 204 1.75 23.49 3.06
CA THR A 204 3.09 23.34 2.49
C THR A 204 3.03 23.18 0.96
N LEU A 205 2.13 22.35 0.45
CA LEU A 205 1.94 22.17 -0.99
C LEU A 205 1.30 23.39 -1.67
N GLU A 206 0.38 24.07 -0.99
CA GLU A 206 -0.20 25.32 -1.49
C GLU A 206 0.86 26.42 -1.63
N ALA A 207 1.83 26.48 -0.72
CA ALA A 207 2.97 27.38 -0.84
C ALA A 207 3.90 27.01 -2.01
N MET A 208 3.94 25.73 -2.41
CA MET A 208 4.67 25.27 -3.59
C MET A 208 3.90 25.47 -4.90
N ALA A 209 2.56 25.60 -4.84
CA ALA A 209 1.69 25.75 -6.00
C ALA A 209 1.72 27.20 -6.53
N THR A 210 2.64 27.48 -7.44
CA THR A 210 2.84 28.83 -8.00
C THR A 210 1.72 29.31 -8.92
N ASP A 211 0.94 28.38 -9.48
CA ASP A 211 -0.13 28.68 -10.43
C ASP A 211 -1.46 27.98 -10.06
N GLU A 212 -2.55 28.44 -10.68
CA GLU A 212 -3.90 27.89 -10.45
C GLU A 212 -4.08 26.46 -10.98
N SER A 213 -3.25 25.99 -11.91
CA SER A 213 -3.29 24.62 -12.40
C SER A 213 -2.80 23.66 -11.32
N MET A 214 -1.68 23.98 -10.65
CA MET A 214 -1.12 23.22 -9.54
C MET A 214 -2.10 23.13 -8.37
N LYS A 215 -2.77 24.23 -8.00
CA LYS A 215 -3.80 24.23 -6.94
C LYS A 215 -4.96 23.30 -7.27
N LYS A 216 -5.49 23.34 -8.50
CA LYS A 216 -6.54 22.42 -8.95
C LYS A 216 -6.10 20.96 -8.90
N ARG A 217 -4.83 20.67 -9.21
CA ARG A 217 -4.28 19.32 -9.11
C ARG A 217 -4.19 18.84 -7.67
N LEU A 218 -3.83 19.72 -6.73
CA LEU A 218 -3.87 19.41 -5.29
C LEU A 218 -5.29 19.07 -4.83
N GLU A 219 -6.27 19.92 -5.16
CA GLU A 219 -7.70 19.69 -4.85
C GLU A 219 -8.23 18.38 -5.46
N MET A 220 -7.84 18.09 -6.71
CA MET A 220 -8.24 16.85 -7.39
C MET A 220 -7.67 15.62 -6.67
N VAL A 221 -6.40 15.65 -6.26
CA VAL A 221 -5.78 14.55 -5.51
C VAL A 221 -6.47 14.36 -4.17
N GLU A 222 -6.78 15.44 -3.45
CA GLU A 222 -7.53 15.40 -2.20
C GLU A 222 -8.90 14.73 -2.38
N MET A 223 -9.71 15.21 -3.33
CA MET A 223 -11.02 14.64 -3.65
C MET A 223 -10.93 13.15 -4.01
N ILE A 224 -9.97 12.75 -4.86
CA ILE A 224 -9.77 11.34 -5.23
C ILE A 224 -9.45 10.48 -4.00
N ARG A 225 -8.62 11.01 -3.08
CA ARG A 225 -8.23 10.31 -1.86
C ARG A 225 -9.41 10.17 -0.89
N GLU A 226 -10.19 11.23 -0.69
CA GLU A 226 -11.39 11.19 0.14
C GLU A 226 -12.42 10.19 -0.39
N LEU A 227 -12.71 10.23 -1.70
CA LEU A 227 -13.60 9.27 -2.34
C LEU A 227 -13.11 7.83 -2.13
N LYS A 228 -11.83 7.57 -2.36
CA LYS A 228 -11.24 6.23 -2.15
C LYS A 228 -11.39 5.78 -0.70
N MET A 229 -11.13 6.66 0.27
CA MET A 229 -11.24 6.33 1.69
C MET A 229 -12.69 6.06 2.10
N ASN A 230 -13.65 6.84 1.59
CA ASN A 230 -15.07 6.62 1.84
C ASN A 230 -15.54 5.28 1.25
N THR A 231 -15.16 4.97 0.01
CA THR A 231 -15.46 3.65 -0.60
C THR A 231 -14.85 2.49 0.18
N LEU A 232 -13.63 2.64 0.73
CA LEU A 232 -13.02 1.61 1.58
C LEU A 232 -13.78 1.45 2.90
N LYS A 233 -14.16 2.56 3.56
CA LYS A 233 -14.97 2.53 4.79
C LYS A 233 -16.33 1.85 4.57
N GLU A 234 -17.00 2.15 3.46
CA GLU A 234 -18.27 1.53 3.08
C GLU A 234 -18.12 0.01 2.88
N ARG A 235 -17.07 -0.41 2.16
CA ARG A 235 -16.77 -1.85 1.98
C ARG A 235 -16.47 -2.55 3.29
N ASP A 236 -15.68 -1.93 4.17
CA ASP A 236 -15.37 -2.48 5.48
C ASP A 236 -16.62 -2.57 6.36
N GLN A 237 -17.49 -1.55 6.30
CA GLN A 237 -18.77 -1.56 7.00
C GLN A 237 -19.71 -2.65 6.46
N GLU A 238 -19.75 -2.87 5.14
CA GLU A 238 -20.51 -3.93 4.50
C GLU A 238 -19.96 -5.33 4.85
N ALA A 239 -18.63 -5.50 4.85
CA ALA A 239 -18.00 -6.75 5.25
C ALA A 239 -18.27 -7.06 6.74
N ASN A 240 -18.18 -6.05 7.60
CA ASN A 240 -18.48 -6.19 9.02
C ASN A 240 -19.96 -6.49 9.27
N SER A 241 -20.89 -5.84 8.54
CA SER A 241 -22.32 -6.12 8.68
C SER A 241 -22.67 -7.55 8.26
N LYS A 242 -22.09 -8.06 7.16
CA LYS A 242 -22.21 -9.47 6.75
C LYS A 242 -21.64 -10.42 7.79
N LEU A 243 -20.48 -10.11 8.37
CA LEU A 243 -19.87 -10.93 9.42
C LEU A 243 -20.75 -11.00 10.67
N ILE A 244 -21.29 -9.86 11.12
CA ILE A 244 -22.22 -9.78 12.25
C ILE A 244 -23.49 -10.58 11.96
N TYR A 245 -24.07 -10.41 10.77
CA TYR A 245 -25.24 -11.16 10.32
C TYR A 245 -24.99 -12.69 10.38
N HIS A 246 -23.87 -13.16 9.83
CA HIS A 246 -23.52 -14.58 9.87
C HIS A 246 -23.28 -15.10 11.30
N ARG A 247 -22.69 -14.29 12.19
CA ARG A 247 -22.53 -14.64 13.60
C ARG A 247 -23.88 -14.77 14.31
N CYS A 248 -24.79 -13.81 14.11
CA CYS A 248 -26.14 -13.86 14.65
C CYS A 248 -26.90 -15.10 14.14
N LEU A 249 -26.82 -15.40 12.83
CA LEU A 249 -27.45 -16.57 12.24
C LEU A 249 -26.94 -17.88 12.86
N ARG A 250 -25.63 -18.00 13.10
CA ARG A 250 -25.05 -19.19 13.76
C ARG A 250 -25.53 -19.34 15.21
N VAL A 251 -25.65 -18.25 15.95
CA VAL A 251 -26.17 -18.26 17.33
C VAL A 251 -27.64 -18.68 17.35
N VAL A 252 -28.47 -18.13 16.46
CA VAL A 252 -29.88 -18.51 16.34
C VAL A 252 -30.02 -19.99 15.98
N ALA A 253 -29.24 -20.49 15.01
CA ALA A 253 -29.24 -21.90 14.64
C ALA A 253 -28.86 -22.81 15.82
N LEU A 254 -27.85 -22.44 16.61
CA LEU A 254 -27.44 -23.18 17.81
C LEU A 254 -28.57 -23.22 18.84
N LEU A 255 -29.26 -22.10 19.08
CA LEU A 255 -30.39 -22.04 20.00
C LEU A 255 -31.55 -22.93 19.52
N CYS A 256 -31.86 -22.93 18.23
CA CYS A 256 -32.86 -23.83 17.66
C CYS A 256 -32.51 -25.31 17.88
N VAL A 257 -31.24 -25.70 17.72
CA VAL A 257 -30.78 -27.07 18.01
C VAL A 257 -30.92 -27.39 19.50
N CYS A 258 -30.54 -26.50 20.40
CA CYS A 258 -30.71 -26.70 21.84
C CYS A 258 -32.19 -26.86 22.25
N VAL A 259 -33.08 -26.02 21.70
CA VAL A 259 -34.53 -26.14 21.92
C VAL A 259 -35.05 -27.47 21.38
N PHE A 260 -34.62 -27.88 20.20
CA PHE A 260 -35.00 -29.16 19.62
C PHE A 260 -34.55 -30.35 20.48
N CYS A 261 -33.30 -30.35 20.97
CA CYS A 261 -32.79 -31.38 21.89
C CYS A 261 -33.56 -31.39 23.22
N PHE A 262 -33.91 -30.22 23.76
CA PHE A 262 -34.71 -30.11 24.98
C PHE A 262 -36.12 -30.70 24.80
N LEU A 263 -36.76 -30.44 23.67
CA LEU A 263 -38.06 -31.02 23.34
C LEU A 263 -37.98 -32.54 23.19
N LEU A 264 -36.95 -33.06 22.51
CA LEU A 264 -36.72 -34.50 22.40
C LEU A 264 -36.54 -35.16 23.78
N TYR A 265 -35.75 -34.54 24.66
CA TYR A 265 -35.57 -35.00 26.04
C TYR A 265 -36.90 -35.06 26.81
N HIS A 266 -37.75 -34.03 26.66
CA HIS A 266 -39.06 -34.00 27.33
C HIS A 266 -40.01 -35.08 26.80
N VAL A 267 -40.00 -35.34 25.49
CA VAL A 267 -40.79 -36.42 24.88
C VAL A 267 -40.31 -37.78 25.37
N GLU A 268 -39.01 -38.01 25.41
CA GLU A 268 -38.41 -39.26 25.89
C GLU A 268 -38.75 -39.52 27.36
N THR A 269 -38.53 -38.54 28.24
CA THR A 269 -38.85 -38.65 29.67
C THR A 269 -40.34 -38.92 29.92
N SER A 270 -41.22 -38.26 29.17
CA SER A 270 -42.68 -38.51 29.24
C SER A 270 -43.03 -39.95 28.81
N ASN A 271 -42.40 -40.46 27.75
CA ASN A 271 -42.62 -41.82 27.28
C ASN A 271 -42.11 -42.87 28.28
N LEU A 272 -40.93 -42.64 28.89
CA LEU A 272 -40.37 -43.51 29.93
C LEU A 272 -41.25 -43.56 31.19
N GLN A 273 -41.83 -42.43 31.60
CA GLN A 273 -42.78 -42.39 32.73
C GLN A 273 -44.04 -43.22 32.45
N ARG A 274 -44.59 -43.14 31.23
CA ARG A 274 -45.77 -43.93 30.83
C ARG A 274 -45.51 -45.43 30.83
N LEU A 275 -44.28 -45.87 30.56
CA LEU A 275 -43.90 -47.29 30.57
C LEU A 275 -43.83 -47.88 32.00
N LYS A 276 -43.43 -47.10 33.00
CA LYS A 276 -43.28 -47.57 34.39
C LYS A 276 -44.61 -47.85 35.12
N ILE A 277 -45.74 -47.37 34.60
CA ILE A 277 -47.07 -47.51 35.24
C ILE A 277 -47.69 -48.91 34.94
N LYS A 278 -47.07 -49.73 34.08
CA LYS A 278 -47.60 -51.05 33.67
C LYS A 278 -46.91 -52.27 34.33
N THR A 279 -46.13 -52.06 35.38
CA THR A 279 -45.53 -53.12 36.22
C THR A 279 -46.09 -53.05 37.61
#